data_AF-A0A967VPR4-F1
#
_entry.id   AF-A0A967VPR4-F1
#
_cell.length_a   1.000
_cell.length_b   1.000
_cell.length_c   1.000
_cell.angle_alpha   90.00
_cell.angle_beta   90.00
_cell.angle_gamma   90.00
#
_symmetry.space_group_name_H-M   'P 1'
#
loop_
_entity.id
_entity.type
_entity.pdbx_description
1 polymer ?
#
loop_
_entity_poly.entity_id
_entity_poly.type
_entity_poly.pdbx_seq_one_letter_code
_entity_poly.pdbx_strand_id
1 'polypeptide(L)' 'VLVGDGPQRPDAEEEARALGIAEHVRFLGKVDAVADLLRAADLFLLPSTSESFGLSALEAMACGAPVVA' A
#
# COMPACT_ATOMS: atom_id res chain seq x y z
N VAL A 1 -6.02 0.17 -1.82
CA VAL A 1 -5.74 1.26 -0.86
C VAL A 1 -4.23 1.48 -0.86
N LEU A 2 -3.77 2.72 -0.90
CA LEU A 2 -2.36 3.08 -0.80
C LEU A 2 -2.15 3.93 0.46
N VAL A 3 -1.23 3.48 1.32
CA VAL A 3 -0.91 4.09 2.61
C VAL A 3 0.54 4.58 2.56
N GLY A 4 0.78 5.75 3.13
CA GLY A 4 2.05 6.46 3.07
C GLY A 4 2.02 7.64 2.10
N ASP A 5 3.05 8.45 2.19
CA ASP A 5 3.30 9.59 1.30
C ASP A 5 4.75 9.56 0.84
N GLY A 6 5.00 10.14 -0.33
CA GLY A 6 6.33 10.21 -0.91
C GLY A 6 6.34 11.03 -2.18
N PRO A 7 7.54 11.31 -2.73
CA PRO A 7 7.69 12.15 -3.92
C PRO A 7 6.99 11.58 -5.15
N GLN A 8 6.77 10.27 -5.22
CA GLN A 8 6.11 9.59 -6.35
C GLN A 8 4.58 9.54 -6.25
N ARG A 9 3.97 10.10 -5.19
CA ARG A 9 2.52 10.12 -5.05
C ARG A 9 1.80 10.79 -6.22
N PRO A 10 2.22 12.00 -6.69
CA PRO A 10 1.55 12.65 -7.82
C PRO A 10 1.58 11.80 -9.09
N ASP A 11 2.70 11.13 -9.36
CA ASP A 11 2.87 10.25 -10.52
C ASP A 11 1.92 9.04 -10.43
N ALA A 12 1.79 8.42 -9.25
CA ALA A 12 0.87 7.31 -9.02
C ALA A 12 -0.61 7.73 -9.14
N GLU A 13 -0.97 8.94 -8.71
CA GLU A 13 -2.31 9.50 -8.87
C GLU A 13 -2.65 9.81 -10.34
N GLU A 14 -1.67 10.27 -11.13
CA GLU A 14 -1.82 10.44 -12.58
C GLU A 14 -1.94 9.09 -13.30
N GLU A 15 -1.10 8.11 -12.96
CA GLU A 15 -1.15 6.77 -13.54
C GLU A 15 -2.51 6.10 -13.30
N ALA A 16 -3.04 6.20 -12.07
CA ALA A 16 -4.37 5.67 -11.76
C ALA A 16 -5.49 6.35 -12.58
N ARG A 17 -5.34 7.65 -12.90
CA ARG A 17 -6.27 8.38 -13.79
C ARG A 17 -6.11 7.94 -15.23
N ALA A 18 -4.88 7.80 -15.73
CA ALA A 18 -4.57 7.34 -17.09
C ALA A 18 -5.09 5.91 -17.35
N LEU A 19 -5.01 5.03 -16.33
CA LEU A 19 -5.54 3.67 -16.38
C LEU A 19 -7.06 3.58 -16.17
N GLY A 20 -7.73 4.69 -15.84
CA GLY A 20 -9.17 4.72 -15.60
C GLY A 20 -9.62 4.02 -14.32
N ILE A 21 -8.72 3.81 -13.35
CA ILE A 21 -9.00 3.11 -12.08
C ILE A 21 -8.99 4.02 -10.86
N ALA A 22 -8.86 5.34 -11.04
CA ALA A 22 -8.73 6.30 -9.96
C ALA A 22 -9.84 6.20 -8.90
N GLU A 23 -11.07 5.86 -9.30
CA GLU A 23 -12.20 5.66 -8.38
C GLU A 23 -12.08 4.42 -7.47
N HIS A 24 -11.23 3.46 -7.87
CA HIS A 24 -10.93 2.24 -7.11
C HIS A 24 -9.69 2.37 -6.22
N VAL A 25 -8.92 3.45 -6.35
CA VAL A 25 -7.70 3.68 -5.58
C VAL A 25 -7.93 4.77 -4.54
N ARG A 26 -7.72 4.43 -3.26
CA ARG A 26 -7.77 5.37 -2.14
C ARG A 26 -6.35 5.66 -1.66
N PHE A 27 -5.88 6.90 -1.84
CA PHE A 27 -4.61 7.40 -1.33
C PHE A 27 -4.82 8.02 0.05
N LEU A 28 -4.46 7.30 1.11
CA LEU A 28 -4.73 7.72 2.50
C LEU A 28 -3.65 8.62 3.09
N GLY A 29 -2.48 8.72 2.44
CA GLY A 29 -1.32 9.42 3.00
C GLY A 29 -0.76 8.71 4.22
N LYS A 30 -0.02 9.43 5.06
CA LYS A 30 0.52 8.89 6.31
C LYS A 30 -0.60 8.54 7.31
N VAL A 31 -0.59 7.30 7.80
CA VAL A 31 -1.54 6.78 8.80
C VAL A 31 -0.77 6.19 9.98
N ASP A 32 -1.14 6.57 11.20
CA ASP A 32 -0.47 6.08 12.42
C ASP A 32 -0.94 4.67 12.82
N ALA A 33 -2.23 4.37 12.70
CA ALA A 33 -2.83 3.08 13.08
C ALA A 33 -2.92 2.11 11.88
N VAL A 34 -1.79 1.81 11.23
CA VAL A 34 -1.76 0.96 10.02
C VAL A 34 -2.27 -0.48 10.27
N ALA A 35 -2.13 -0.98 11.50
CA ALA A 35 -2.53 -2.34 11.85
C ALA A 35 -4.04 -2.60 11.67
N ASP A 36 -4.90 -1.60 11.86
CA ASP A 36 -6.34 -1.74 11.64
C ASP A 36 -6.66 -1.86 10.15
N LEU A 37 -5.92 -1.14 9.30
CA LEU A 37 -6.02 -1.26 7.84
C LEU A 37 -5.53 -2.62 7.36
N LEU A 38 -4.40 -3.09 7.89
CA LEU A 38 -3.82 -4.39 7.53
C LEU A 38 -4.74 -5.55 7.94
N ARG A 39 -5.35 -5.50 9.13
CA ARG A 39 -6.34 -6.51 9.56
C ARG A 39 -7.59 -6.54 8.69
N ALA A 40 -7.96 -5.41 8.10
CA ALA A 40 -9.09 -5.29 7.19
C ALA A 40 -8.73 -5.59 5.73
N ALA A 41 -7.45 -5.82 5.41
CA ALA A 41 -6.99 -6.04 4.05
C ALA A 41 -7.06 -7.53 3.66
N ASP A 42 -7.64 -7.82 2.50
CA ASP A 42 -7.66 -9.17 1.94
C ASP A 42 -6.28 -9.59 1.37
N LEU A 43 -5.45 -8.62 0.97
CA LEU A 43 -4.14 -8.82 0.36
C LEU A 43 -3.25 -7.60 0.57
N PHE A 44 -1.97 -7.85 0.87
CA PHE A 44 -0.92 -6.84 0.91
C PHE A 44 0.07 -7.03 -0.26
N LEU A 45 0.42 -5.93 -0.92
CA LEU A 45 1.32 -5.91 -2.07
C LEU A 45 2.60 -5.13 -1.72
N LEU A 46 3.76 -5.74 -1.99
CA LEU A 46 5.07 -5.09 -1.88
C LEU A 46 5.84 -5.21 -3.22
N PRO A 47 5.46 -4.47 -4.27
CA PRO A 47 6.07 -4.58 -5.60
C PRO A 47 7.46 -3.89 -5.70
N SER A 48 8.20 -3.79 -4.59
CA SER A 48 9.49 -3.11 -4.51
C SER A 48 10.57 -3.96 -5.20
N THR A 49 11.36 -3.36 -6.09
CA THR A 49 12.51 -4.03 -6.73
C THR A 49 13.72 -4.15 -5.81
N SER A 50 13.80 -3.28 -4.80
CA SER A 50 14.83 -3.27 -3.77
C SER A 50 14.18 -2.93 -2.44
N GLU A 51 14.40 -3.79 -1.45
CA GLU A 51 13.86 -3.64 -0.11
C GLU A 51 14.94 -4.05 0.90
N SER A 52 15.14 -3.25 1.94
CA SER A 52 16.19 -3.53 2.93
C SER A 52 15.78 -4.66 3.86
N PHE A 53 14.54 -4.61 4.36
CA PHE A 53 14.04 -5.60 5.33
C PHE A 53 12.59 -6.00 5.10
N GLY A 54 11.77 -5.10 4.54
CA GLY A 54 10.35 -5.42 4.29
C GLY A 54 9.52 -5.46 5.56
N LEU A 55 9.77 -4.52 6.49
CA LEU A 55 9.04 -4.45 7.76
C LEU A 55 7.52 -4.37 7.54
N SER A 56 7.08 -3.64 6.51
CA SER A 56 5.67 -3.51 6.14
C SER A 56 5.03 -4.86 5.73
N ALA A 57 5.77 -5.73 5.05
CA ALA A 57 5.30 -7.09 4.75
C ALA A 57 5.19 -7.94 6.02
N LEU A 58 6.15 -7.82 6.95
CA LEU A 58 6.08 -8.52 8.23
C LEU A 58 4.90 -8.04 9.09
N GLU A 59 4.64 -6.74 9.12
CA GLU A 59 3.47 -6.15 9.78
C GLU A 59 2.17 -6.68 9.17
N ALA A 60 2.09 -6.80 7.84
CA ALA A 60 0.95 -7.37 7.13
C ALA A 60 0.73 -8.85 7.52
N MET A 61 1.80 -9.66 7.49
CA MET A 61 1.75 -11.07 7.91
C MET A 61 1.31 -11.21 9.37
N ALA A 62 1.82 -10.35 10.27
CA ALA A 62 1.43 -10.35 11.68
C ALA A 62 -0.03 -9.95 11.90
N CYS A 63 -0.61 -9.15 10.99
CA CYS A 63 -2.02 -8.80 10.98
C CYS A 63 -2.91 -9.84 10.27
N GLY A 64 -2.33 -10.91 9.72
CA GLY A 64 -3.05 -11.98 9.03
C GLY A 64 -3.37 -11.69 7.56
N ALA A 65 -2.84 -10.59 7.00
CA ALA A 65 -2.99 -10.28 5.58
C ALA A 65 -2.00 -11.11 4.75
N PRO A 66 -2.47 -11.90 3.75
CA PRO A 66 -1.59 -12.57 2.81
C PRO A 66 -0.72 -11.56 2.06
N VAL A 67 0.55 -11.89 1.86
CA VAL A 67 1.53 -11.02 1.20
C VAL A 67 1.89 -11.55 -0.18
N VAL A 68 1.88 -10.64 -1.16
CA VAL A 68 2.50 -10.83 -2.48
C VAL A 68 3.59 -9.76 -2.62
N ALA A 69 4.83 -10.20 -2.81
CA ALA A 69 6.03 -9.36 -2.94
C ALA A 69 6.75 -9.69 -4.24
#